data_AF-A0A101FKK4-F1
#
_entry.id   AF-A0A101FKK4-F1
#
_cell.length_a   1.000
_cell.length_b   1.000
_cell.length_c   1.000
_cell.angle_alpha   90.00
_cell.angle_beta   90.00
_cell.angle_gamma   90.00
#
_symmetry.space_group_name_H-M   'P 1'
#
loop_
_entity.id
_entity.type
_entity.pdbx_description
1 polymer ?
#
loop_
_entity_poly.entity_id
_entity_poly.type
_entity_poly.pdbx_seq_one_letter_code
_entity_poly.pdbx_strand_id
1 'polypeptide(L)'
;MRRACDSSIRVRIDGETKEKAARVLDKMGLSISDAVRIFLVRVGSEGRFPFDLRTPDAKEEKPKAKTLEEIKSVINRHRKELEEKYKVKSIAVFGSYARGEQTENSDVDIMVTFSEPVGFEFFGLADFLEDILGVRVDLTTPDGIKPNRKEYVMEDLRYV
;
A
#
# COMPACT_ATOMS: atom_id res chain seq x y z
N MET A 1 10.71 4.39 -40.81
CA MET A 1 9.69 3.38 -40.42
C MET A 1 10.39 2.28 -39.62
N ARG A 2 10.17 2.20 -38.30
CA ARG A 2 10.64 1.04 -37.51
C ARG A 2 9.66 -0.11 -37.76
N ARG A 3 10.15 -1.26 -38.22
CA ARG A 3 9.35 -2.48 -38.32
C ARG A 3 8.77 -2.81 -36.94
N ALA A 4 7.47 -3.05 -36.85
CA ALA A 4 6.95 -3.88 -35.78
C ALA A 4 7.55 -5.27 -36.01
N CYS A 5 8.65 -5.58 -35.32
CA CYS A 5 9.16 -6.94 -35.29
C CYS A 5 8.17 -7.73 -34.45
N ASP A 6 7.44 -8.67 -35.06
CA ASP A 6 6.75 -9.72 -34.32
C ASP A 6 7.81 -10.61 -33.66
N SER A 7 8.29 -10.18 -32.49
CA SER A 7 9.17 -10.98 -31.65
C SER A 7 8.32 -11.94 -30.83
N SER A 8 8.44 -13.24 -31.10
CA SER A 8 7.74 -14.27 -30.33
C SER A 8 8.52 -14.64 -29.07
N ILE A 9 7.80 -14.83 -27.95
CA ILE A 9 8.37 -15.23 -26.67
C ILE A 9 7.86 -16.64 -26.36
N ARG A 10 8.77 -17.58 -26.13
CA ARG A 10 8.45 -18.96 -25.73
C ARG A 10 8.76 -19.14 -24.25
N VAL A 11 7.72 -19.31 -23.44
CA VAL A 11 7.83 -19.58 -22.00
C VAL A 11 7.49 -21.03 -21.74
N ARG A 12 8.33 -21.75 -21.00
CA ARG A 12 8.04 -23.10 -20.52
C ARG A 12 7.38 -23.01 -19.15
N ILE A 13 6.21 -23.60 -19.04
CA ILE A 13 5.44 -23.75 -17.80
C ILE A 13 4.81 -25.14 -17.80
N ASP A 14 4.53 -25.70 -16.64
CA ASP A 14 3.80 -26.96 -16.54
C ASP A 14 2.33 -26.77 -16.99
N GLY A 15 1.70 -27.87 -17.41
CA GLY A 15 0.34 -27.84 -17.95
C GLY A 15 -0.70 -27.38 -16.94
N GLU A 16 -0.52 -27.74 -15.66
CA GLU A 16 -1.46 -27.41 -14.59
C GLU A 16 -1.47 -25.90 -14.32
N THR A 17 -0.29 -25.29 -14.19
CA THR A 17 -0.13 -23.84 -14.00
C THR A 17 -0.70 -23.08 -15.18
N LYS A 18 -0.45 -23.54 -16.42
CA LYS A 18 -1.01 -22.91 -17.62
C LYS A 18 -2.54 -22.88 -17.58
N GLU A 19 -3.17 -24.01 -17.28
CA GLU A 19 -4.64 -24.07 -17.26
C GLU A 19 -5.25 -23.26 -16.12
N LYS A 20 -4.66 -23.31 -14.93
CA LYS A 20 -5.10 -22.50 -13.78
C LYS A 20 -5.04 -21.01 -14.13
N ALA A 21 -3.91 -20.54 -14.67
CA ALA A 21 -3.73 -19.15 -15.08
C ALA A 21 -4.73 -18.76 -16.19
N ALA A 22 -4.90 -19.60 -17.21
CA ALA A 22 -5.85 -19.36 -18.29
C ALA A 22 -7.28 -19.15 -17.78
N ARG A 23 -7.75 -20.03 -16.88
CA ARG A 23 -9.10 -19.95 -16.31
C ARG A 23 -9.33 -18.67 -15.51
N VAL A 24 -8.34 -18.19 -14.77
CA VAL A 24 -8.46 -16.97 -13.96
C VAL A 24 -8.45 -15.73 -14.85
N LEU A 25 -7.54 -15.68 -15.83
CA LEU A 25 -7.43 -14.55 -16.76
C LEU A 25 -8.68 -14.43 -17.65
N ASP A 26 -9.24 -15.56 -18.10
CA ASP A 26 -10.46 -15.59 -18.91
C ASP A 26 -11.67 -15.00 -18.17
N LYS A 27 -11.81 -15.30 -16.86
CA LYS A 27 -12.82 -14.66 -16.00
C LYS A 27 -12.65 -13.15 -15.88
N MET A 28 -11.44 -12.64 -16.11
CA MET A 28 -11.12 -11.20 -16.13
C MET A 28 -11.20 -10.60 -17.54
N GLY A 29 -11.56 -11.38 -18.57
CA GLY A 29 -11.60 -10.94 -19.96
C GLY A 29 -10.21 -10.72 -20.59
N LEU A 30 -9.18 -11.38 -20.06
CA LEU A 30 -7.79 -11.25 -20.51
C LEU A 30 -7.28 -12.57 -21.07
N SER A 31 -6.52 -12.51 -22.17
CA SER A 31 -5.75 -13.67 -22.62
C SER A 31 -4.39 -13.75 -21.91
N ILE A 32 -3.77 -14.93 -21.93
CA ILE A 32 -2.38 -15.09 -21.45
C ILE A 32 -1.43 -14.13 -22.19
N SER A 33 -1.64 -13.94 -23.49
CA SER A 33 -0.83 -13.02 -24.31
C SER A 33 -0.95 -11.57 -23.85
N ASP A 34 -2.15 -11.14 -23.43
CA ASP A 34 -2.38 -9.80 -22.90
C ASP A 34 -1.69 -9.61 -21.55
N ALA A 35 -1.80 -10.61 -20.67
CA ALA A 35 -1.13 -10.60 -19.37
C ALA A 35 0.40 -10.53 -19.52
N VAL A 36 0.99 -11.34 -20.42
CA VAL A 36 2.43 -11.31 -20.71
C VAL A 36 2.85 -9.98 -21.34
N ARG A 37 2.01 -9.39 -22.20
CA ARG A 37 2.27 -8.07 -22.78
C ARG A 37 2.31 -7.00 -21.69
N ILE A 38 1.28 -6.94 -20.83
CA ILE A 38 1.20 -5.98 -19.72
C ILE A 38 2.44 -6.14 -18.82
N PHE A 39 2.83 -7.37 -18.51
CA PHE A 39 4.02 -7.67 -17.73
C PHE A 39 5.27 -7.03 -18.34
N LEU A 40 5.53 -7.30 -19.62
CA LEU A 40 6.75 -6.82 -20.30
C LEU A 40 6.74 -5.30 -20.49
N VAL A 41 5.59 -4.70 -20.76
CA VAL A 41 5.45 -3.24 -20.87
C VAL A 41 5.77 -2.58 -19.54
N ARG A 42 5.29 -3.13 -18.42
CA ARG A 42 5.54 -2.59 -17.08
C ARG A 42 7.01 -2.68 -16.70
N VAL A 43 7.62 -3.85 -16.91
CA VAL A 43 9.06 -4.06 -16.64
C VAL A 43 9.92 -3.14 -17.49
N GLY A 44 9.64 -3.06 -18.80
CA GLY A 44 10.44 -2.27 -19.73
C GLY A 44 10.27 -0.75 -19.59
N SER A 45 9.06 -0.28 -19.23
CA SER A 45 8.77 1.15 -19.13
C SER A 45 9.02 1.74 -17.74
N GLU A 46 8.82 0.95 -16.68
CA GLU A 46 8.84 1.46 -15.29
C GLU A 46 9.95 0.90 -14.43
N GLY A 47 10.76 -0.03 -14.94
CA GLY A 47 11.90 -0.59 -14.21
C GLY A 47 11.50 -1.38 -12.96
N ARG A 48 10.25 -1.83 -12.87
CA ARG A 48 9.72 -2.58 -11.72
C ARG A 48 8.89 -3.78 -12.15
N PHE A 49 8.80 -4.77 -11.28
CA PHE A 49 7.96 -5.95 -11.49
C PHE A 49 6.46 -5.55 -11.44
N PRO A 50 5.59 -6.16 -12.27
CA PRO A 50 4.20 -5.74 -12.42
C PRO A 50 3.27 -6.16 -11.28
N PHE A 51 3.76 -6.97 -10.36
CA PHE A 51 3.04 -7.38 -9.15
C PHE A 51 4.03 -7.55 -8.01
N ASP A 52 3.56 -7.32 -6.79
CA ASP A 52 4.34 -7.60 -5.59
C ASP A 52 4.53 -9.12 -5.46
N LEU A 53 5.77 -9.56 -5.24
CA LEU A 53 6.08 -10.96 -5.02
C LEU A 53 5.45 -11.40 -3.69
N ARG A 54 4.26 -12.00 -3.75
CA ARG A 54 3.65 -12.68 -2.61
C ARG A 54 3.94 -14.17 -2.74
N THR A 55 4.60 -14.74 -1.75
CA THR A 55 4.83 -16.19 -1.65
C THR A 55 3.53 -16.88 -1.21
N PRO A 56 2.95 -17.79 -2.01
CA PRO A 56 1.70 -18.47 -1.67
C PRO A 56 1.80 -19.41 -0.47
N ASP A 57 3.01 -19.85 -0.10
CA ASP A 57 3.26 -20.83 0.97
C ASP A 57 3.85 -20.25 2.25
N ALA A 58 4.09 -18.94 2.31
CA ALA A 58 4.30 -18.30 3.59
C ALA A 58 2.95 -18.27 4.28
N LYS A 59 2.72 -19.21 5.21
CA LYS A 59 1.68 -19.07 6.23
C LYS A 59 1.77 -17.62 6.70
N GLU A 60 0.74 -16.83 6.42
CA GLU A 60 0.56 -15.57 7.11
C GLU A 60 0.48 -15.95 8.59
N GLU A 61 1.57 -15.81 9.33
CA GLU A 61 1.44 -15.32 10.69
C GLU A 61 0.78 -13.95 10.53
N LYS A 62 -0.55 -13.95 10.41
CA LYS A 62 -1.32 -12.71 10.35
C LYS A 62 -0.84 -11.90 11.53
N PRO A 63 -0.29 -10.68 11.32
CA PRO A 63 0.10 -9.86 12.44
C PRO A 63 -1.15 -9.70 13.30
N LYS A 64 -1.08 -10.13 14.57
CA LYS A 64 -2.15 -9.87 15.53
C LYS A 64 -2.52 -8.40 15.39
N ALA A 65 -3.83 -8.13 15.26
CA ALA A 65 -4.33 -6.77 15.14
C ALA A 65 -3.69 -5.90 16.23
N LYS A 66 -2.85 -4.94 15.82
CA LYS A 66 -2.18 -4.05 16.77
C LYS A 66 -3.23 -3.21 17.48
N THR A 67 -3.03 -3.00 18.76
CA THR A 67 -3.86 -2.06 19.51
C THR A 67 -3.45 -0.62 19.16
N LEU A 68 -4.37 0.32 19.35
CA LEU A 68 -4.09 1.76 19.18
C LEU A 68 -2.88 2.21 20.01
N GLU A 69 -2.73 1.68 21.22
CA GLU A 69 -1.61 2.02 22.11
C GLU A 69 -0.26 1.49 21.60
N GLU A 70 -0.24 0.31 20.99
CA GLU A 70 0.97 -0.21 20.33
C GLU A 70 1.36 0.65 19.13
N ILE A 71 0.38 1.06 18.31
CA ILE A 71 0.61 1.95 17.17
C ILE A 71 1.21 3.28 17.64
N LYS A 72 0.59 3.91 18.65
CA LYS A 72 1.11 5.13 19.26
C LYS A 72 2.54 4.96 19.79
N SER A 73 2.82 3.84 20.47
CA SER A 73 4.14 3.56 21.01
C SER A 73 5.20 3.44 19.92
N VAL A 74 4.90 2.74 18.82
CA VAL A 74 5.80 2.61 17.67
C VAL A 74 6.05 3.96 17.01
N ILE A 75 4.99 4.73 16.73
CA ILE A 75 5.11 6.06 16.13
C ILE A 75 5.96 6.97 17.04
N ASN A 76 5.71 6.98 18.36
CA ASN A 76 6.49 7.80 19.29
C ASN A 76 7.97 7.41 19.36
N ARG A 77 8.31 6.13 19.17
CA ARG A 77 9.71 5.68 19.09
C ARG A 77 10.44 6.28 17.88
N HIS A 78 9.73 6.47 16.77
CA HIS A 78 10.27 7.01 15.53
C HIS A 78 9.97 8.51 15.34
N ARG A 79 9.46 9.19 16.37
CA ARG A 79 9.02 10.60 16.30
C ARG A 79 10.09 11.55 15.76
N LYS A 80 11.33 11.37 16.20
CA LYS A 80 12.45 12.19 15.73
C LYS A 80 12.71 12.03 14.23
N GLU A 81 12.62 10.80 13.72
CA GLU A 81 12.79 10.54 12.28
C GLU A 81 11.62 11.11 11.47
N LEU A 82 10.39 11.00 11.99
CA LEU A 82 9.20 11.60 11.38
C LEU A 82 9.31 13.13 11.26
N GLU A 83 9.81 13.80 12.31
CA GLU A 83 9.99 15.25 12.32
C GLU A 83 11.18 15.69 11.43
N GLU A 84 12.36 15.07 11.57
CA GLU A 84 13.58 15.52 10.88
C GLU A 84 13.58 15.18 9.39
N LYS A 85 13.19 13.96 9.03
CA LYS A 85 13.28 13.43 7.66
C LYS A 85 12.03 13.71 6.84
N TYR A 86 10.86 13.52 7.43
CA TYR A 86 9.57 13.64 6.74
C TYR A 86 8.85 14.96 7.03
N LYS A 87 9.42 15.84 7.86
CA LYS A 87 8.86 17.16 8.20
C LYS A 87 7.45 17.08 8.80
N VAL A 88 7.16 15.97 9.49
CA VAL A 88 5.85 15.77 10.15
C VAL A 88 5.75 16.74 11.32
N LYS A 89 4.72 17.59 11.30
CA LYS A 89 4.38 18.54 12.36
C LYS A 89 3.43 17.93 13.38
N SER A 90 2.44 17.17 12.92
CA SER A 90 1.55 16.41 13.80
C SER A 90 1.10 15.13 13.14
N ILE A 91 0.82 14.13 13.96
CA ILE A 91 0.32 12.82 13.55
C ILE A 91 -0.82 12.40 14.47
N ALA A 92 -1.91 11.90 13.89
CA ALA A 92 -3.05 11.39 14.62
C ALA A 92 -3.57 10.12 13.94
N VAL A 93 -3.93 9.13 14.73
CA VAL A 93 -4.63 7.93 14.26
C VAL A 93 -6.13 8.21 14.33
N PHE A 94 -6.89 7.85 13.29
CA PHE A 94 -8.34 7.97 13.27
C PHE A 94 -8.98 6.67 12.77
N GLY A 95 -10.29 6.69 12.55
CA GLY A 95 -10.97 5.56 11.92
C GLY A 95 -11.15 4.35 12.84
N SER A 96 -11.07 3.16 12.27
CA SER A 96 -11.44 1.89 12.95
C SER A 96 -10.60 1.64 14.22
N TYR A 97 -9.30 1.95 14.17
CA TYR A 97 -8.39 1.82 15.31
C TYR A 97 -8.66 2.85 16.42
N ALA A 98 -9.14 4.04 16.07
CA ALA A 98 -9.52 5.05 17.07
C ALA A 98 -10.83 4.71 17.79
N ARG A 99 -11.75 4.00 17.11
CA ARG A 99 -13.04 3.57 17.66
C ARG A 99 -13.01 2.20 18.34
N GLY A 100 -11.92 1.45 18.20
CA GLY A 100 -11.83 0.07 18.74
C GLY A 100 -12.61 -0.95 17.93
N GLU A 101 -12.97 -0.61 16.68
CA GLU A 101 -13.77 -1.45 15.76
C GLU A 101 -12.88 -2.14 14.71
N GLN A 102 -11.55 -2.08 14.87
CA GLN A 102 -10.61 -2.67 13.92
C GLN A 102 -10.70 -4.20 13.86
N THR A 103 -10.46 -4.73 12.67
CA THR A 103 -10.37 -6.17 12.39
C THR A 103 -8.94 -6.54 12.01
N GLU A 104 -8.64 -7.83 11.89
CA GLU A 104 -7.31 -8.31 11.47
C GLU A 104 -6.89 -7.83 10.07
N ASN A 105 -7.85 -7.40 9.24
CA ASN A 105 -7.59 -6.91 7.89
C ASN A 105 -7.70 -5.37 7.79
N SER A 106 -7.90 -4.68 8.92
CA SER A 106 -8.08 -3.24 8.95
C SER A 106 -6.75 -2.50 8.75
N ASP A 107 -6.77 -1.55 7.84
CA ASP A 107 -5.79 -0.51 7.64
C ASP A 107 -5.81 0.51 8.78
N VAL A 108 -4.63 1.06 9.08
CA VAL A 108 -4.47 2.14 10.07
C VAL A 108 -4.61 3.47 9.35
N ASP A 109 -5.73 4.15 9.57
CA ASP A 109 -5.95 5.50 9.07
C ASP A 109 -5.11 6.50 9.88
N ILE A 110 -4.16 7.18 9.22
CA ILE A 110 -3.25 8.14 9.84
C ILE A 110 -3.41 9.51 9.18
N MET A 111 -3.68 10.52 9.99
CA MET A 111 -3.67 11.91 9.58
C MET A 111 -2.35 12.56 9.94
N VAL A 112 -1.72 13.19 8.95
CA VAL A 112 -0.48 13.93 9.14
C VAL A 112 -0.61 15.37 8.69
N THR A 113 0.04 16.26 9.43
CA THR A 113 0.32 17.62 8.98
C THR A 113 1.81 17.82 8.89
N PHE A 114 2.25 18.68 7.99
CA PHE A 114 3.65 18.93 7.71
C PHE A 114 4.04 20.34 8.14
N SER A 115 5.30 20.53 8.56
CA SER A 115 5.83 21.85 8.89
C SER A 115 6.17 22.66 7.63
N GLU A 116 6.43 21.98 6.52
CA GLU A 116 6.84 22.55 5.24
C GLU A 116 6.10 21.83 4.10
N PRO A 117 6.01 22.42 2.89
CA PRO A 117 5.45 21.74 1.73
C PRO A 117 6.22 20.45 1.42
N VAL A 118 5.51 19.33 1.38
CA VAL A 118 6.10 18.01 1.07
C VAL A 118 5.70 17.57 -0.33
N GLY A 119 6.64 16.96 -1.05
CA GLY A 119 6.43 16.40 -2.38
C GLY A 119 6.48 14.87 -2.33
N PHE A 120 7.56 14.30 -2.86
CA PHE A 120 7.75 12.85 -2.89
C PHE A 120 7.95 12.23 -1.49
N GLU A 121 8.33 13.04 -0.51
CA GLU A 121 8.49 12.66 0.90
C GLU A 121 7.19 12.11 1.49
N PHE A 122 6.03 12.53 0.97
CA PHE A 122 4.72 12.01 1.38
C PHE A 122 4.56 10.51 1.09
N PHE A 123 4.99 10.07 -0.10
CA PHE A 123 4.93 8.66 -0.48
C PHE A 123 5.91 7.82 0.34
N GLY A 124 7.14 8.32 0.53
CA GLY A 124 8.12 7.65 1.37
C GLY A 124 7.72 7.58 2.85
N LEU A 125 6.92 8.53 3.34
CA LEU A 125 6.37 8.49 4.69
C LEU A 125 5.34 7.36 4.84
N ALA A 126 4.46 7.17 3.84
CA ALA A 126 3.50 6.08 3.87
C ALA A 126 4.21 4.72 3.96
N ASP A 127 5.15 4.46 3.04
CA ASP A 127 5.95 3.22 3.03
C ASP A 127 6.68 3.01 4.36
N PHE A 128 7.28 4.07 4.90
CA PHE A 128 7.97 4.02 6.19
C PHE A 128 7.04 3.68 7.35
N LEU A 129 5.84 4.27 7.39
CA LEU A 129 4.85 3.98 8.42
C LEU A 129 4.35 2.54 8.31
N GLU A 130 4.13 2.02 7.09
CA GLU A 130 3.79 0.62 6.88
C GLU A 130 4.90 -0.32 7.36
N ASP A 131 6.17 -0.01 7.07
CA ASP A 131 7.31 -0.81 7.49
C ASP A 131 7.46 -0.89 9.02
N ILE A 132 7.38 0.26 9.72
CA ILE A 132 7.53 0.27 11.19
C ILE A 132 6.29 -0.33 11.89
N LEU A 133 5.09 -0.14 11.32
CA LEU A 133 3.86 -0.63 11.90
C LEU A 133 3.57 -2.08 11.51
N GLY A 134 4.12 -2.60 10.42
CA GLY A 134 3.88 -3.97 9.94
C GLY A 134 2.42 -4.24 9.54
N VAL A 135 1.66 -3.18 9.29
CA VAL A 135 0.25 -3.19 8.87
C VAL A 135 0.07 -2.12 7.81
N ARG A 136 -0.95 -2.26 6.96
CA ARG A 136 -1.25 -1.26 5.93
C ARG A 136 -1.66 0.07 6.56
N VAL A 137 -1.22 1.16 5.96
CA VAL A 137 -1.47 2.52 6.45
C VAL A 137 -2.16 3.33 5.35
N ASP A 138 -3.31 3.91 5.66
CA ASP A 138 -3.92 4.93 4.82
C ASP A 138 -3.52 6.32 5.34
N LEU A 139 -2.61 6.98 4.61
CA LEU A 139 -2.07 8.27 4.99
C LEU A 139 -2.88 9.41 4.36
N THR A 140 -3.40 10.31 5.19
CA THR A 140 -4.17 11.45 4.73
C THR A 140 -3.66 12.78 5.30
N THR A 141 -3.95 13.87 4.60
CA THR A 141 -3.77 15.24 5.09
C THR A 141 -5.13 15.87 5.40
N PRO A 142 -5.21 16.87 6.31
CA PRO A 142 -6.48 17.55 6.61
C PRO A 142 -7.18 18.14 5.38
N ASP A 143 -6.39 18.54 4.37
CA ASP A 143 -6.89 19.10 3.11
C ASP A 143 -7.38 18.01 2.15
N GLY A 144 -6.89 16.77 2.28
CA GLY A 144 -7.32 15.61 1.48
C GLY A 144 -8.71 15.07 1.87
N ILE A 145 -9.25 15.48 3.02
CA ILE A 145 -10.55 14.99 3.50
C ILE A 145 -11.69 15.79 2.89
N LYS A 146 -12.64 15.07 2.30
CA LYS A 146 -13.87 15.66 1.77
C LYS A 146 -14.66 16.38 2.88
N PRO A 147 -15.21 17.60 2.64
CA PRO A 147 -15.85 18.41 3.68
C PRO A 147 -16.92 17.67 4.48
N ASN A 148 -17.71 16.83 3.82
CA ASN A 148 -18.78 16.02 4.41
C ASN A 148 -18.30 14.90 5.34
N ARG A 149 -17.00 14.62 5.41
CA ARG A 149 -16.40 13.64 6.31
C ARG A 149 -15.50 14.28 7.37
N LYS A 150 -15.23 15.59 7.28
CA LYS A 150 -14.29 16.27 8.20
C LYS A 150 -14.76 16.21 9.65
N GLU A 151 -16.05 16.44 9.90
CA GLU A 151 -16.60 16.50 11.27
C GLU A 151 -16.43 15.15 12.00
N TYR A 152 -16.85 14.05 11.37
CA TYR A 152 -16.67 12.70 11.90
C TYR A 152 -15.20 12.32 12.10
N VAL A 153 -14.34 12.66 11.15
CA VAL A 153 -12.91 12.32 11.27
C VAL A 153 -12.26 13.11 12.40
N MET A 154 -12.62 14.39 12.58
CA MET A 154 -12.05 15.25 13.61
C MET A 154 -12.41 14.79 15.03
N GLU A 155 -13.60 14.23 15.25
CA GLU A 155 -14.01 13.67 16.54
C GLU A 155 -13.22 12.41 16.92
N ASP A 156 -12.82 11.62 15.92
CA ASP A 156 -12.09 10.36 16.10
C ASP A 156 -10.56 10.55 16.19
N LEU A 157 -10.03 11.78 16.11
CA LEU A 157 -8.59 12.00 16.10
C LEU A 157 -7.94 11.65 17.44
N ARG A 158 -7.10 10.61 17.42
CA ARG A 158 -6.23 10.22 18.53
C ARG A 158 -4.79 10.61 18.21
N TYR A 159 -4.40 11.76 18.71
CA TYR A 159 -3.03 12.26 18.59
C TYR A 159 -2.02 11.37 19.31
N VAL A 160 -0.80 11.33 18.76
CA VAL A 160 0.33 10.54 19.25
C VAL A 160 1.39 11.44 19.89
#